data_AF-A0A179FUW4-F1
#
_entry.id   AF-A0A179FUW4-F1
#
_cell.length_a   1.000
_cell.length_b   1.000
_cell.length_c   1.000
_cell.angle_alpha   90.00
_cell.angle_beta   90.00
_cell.angle_gamma   90.00
#
_symmetry.space_group_name_H-M   'P 1'
#
loop_
_entity.id
_entity.type
_entity.pdbx_description
1 polymer ?
#
loop_
_entity_poly.entity_id
_entity_poly.type
_entity_poly.pdbx_seq_one_letter_code
_entity_poly.pdbx_strand_id
1 'polypeptide(L)'
;MHFTWVLLALLASISLAESEGSSKSSPSATEVLQQLPKCAQNCLATAVVKSRCQPTDVQCICDSEGVNEATTKCVQLSCTVPEALVTKNITSKACNLPIRDKGPQYIAASVALGSITIFLVLLRLVFKQFFSATKSLSLDDQVLIAALAIRVTCTALNVAGVGAHGLGKDVWTLPPGELPKFLEYLYILEVLYLAEVSLIKLVLSLFYLQIFPGPIIRKLLYGTIVCNILYGVVLCTTAIFQCTPVSYFWTQYTELDTTGRCININAFGWSNATISVALDIWMIGIPLSQIPKLQLQWVKKVGVAIMFLLGSFVTIVSILRLQSLVTWANSTNPTYEEWDIVYWSTIEVNVGMICACLPTMRLILVRIFPRVLGGTTKDNTDALGSKAVEVHVSRSNRVSIKEIGLSDFGASLGRTWTRIVRWSSLSAGNLDMIIAGDDNDTKVSRC
;
A
#
# COMPACT_ATOMS: atom_id res chain seq x y z
N MET A 1 -31.40 -11.49 10.90
CA MET A 1 -31.40 -12.97 10.98
C MET A 1 -30.93 -13.70 9.73
N HIS A 2 -30.52 -13.02 8.64
CA HIS A 2 -30.01 -13.69 7.42
C HIS A 2 -28.47 -13.72 7.29
N PHE A 3 -27.74 -13.03 8.17
CA PHE A 3 -26.27 -12.95 8.10
C PHE A 3 -25.55 -14.13 8.79
N THR A 4 -26.20 -14.80 9.75
CA THR A 4 -25.66 -15.96 10.46
C THR A 4 -25.72 -17.25 9.64
N TRP A 5 -26.68 -17.37 8.72
CA TRP A 5 -26.81 -18.53 7.83
C TRP A 5 -25.75 -18.58 6.73
N VAL A 6 -25.27 -17.43 6.26
CA VAL A 6 -24.17 -17.36 5.28
C VAL A 6 -22.82 -17.73 5.92
N LEU A 7 -22.61 -17.37 7.19
CA LEU A 7 -21.40 -17.75 7.93
C LEU A 7 -21.33 -19.25 8.25
N LEU A 8 -22.48 -19.87 8.54
CA LEU A 8 -22.57 -21.33 8.78
C LEU A 8 -22.43 -22.15 7.49
N ALA A 9 -22.88 -21.62 6.35
CA ALA A 9 -22.68 -22.26 5.05
C ALA A 9 -21.21 -22.22 4.59
N LEU A 10 -20.45 -21.17 4.96
CA LEU A 10 -19.02 -21.05 4.69
C LEU A 10 -18.15 -21.92 5.62
N LEU A 11 -18.62 -22.24 6.83
CA LEU A 11 -17.91 -23.12 7.76
C LEU A 11 -18.18 -24.61 7.50
N ALA A 12 -19.27 -24.95 6.79
CA ALA A 12 -19.58 -26.32 6.39
C ALA A 12 -18.78 -26.81 5.16
N SER A 13 -18.03 -25.92 4.49
CA SER A 13 -17.18 -26.28 3.34
C SER A 13 -15.78 -26.78 3.71
N ILE A 14 -15.45 -26.86 5.02
CA ILE A 14 -14.07 -27.15 5.49
C ILE A 14 -13.85 -28.61 5.93
N SER A 15 -14.88 -29.45 6.01
CA SER A 15 -14.71 -30.84 6.45
C SER A 15 -15.14 -31.85 5.40
N LEU A 16 -14.30 -32.05 4.38
CA LEU A 16 -14.13 -33.33 3.69
C LEU A 16 -12.77 -33.30 2.98
N ALA A 17 -11.72 -33.67 3.70
CA ALA A 17 -10.52 -34.23 3.11
C ALA A 17 -10.52 -35.72 3.46
N GLU A 18 -10.91 -36.53 2.48
CA GLU A 18 -10.72 -37.99 2.50
C GLU A 18 -9.26 -38.30 2.85
N SER A 19 -9.04 -39.12 3.88
CA SER A 19 -7.75 -39.80 4.03
C SER A 19 -7.73 -40.97 3.04
N GLU A 20 -7.30 -40.71 1.79
CA GLU A 20 -6.75 -41.79 0.98
C GLU A 20 -5.39 -42.17 1.56
N GLY A 21 -5.41 -43.16 2.46
CA GLY A 21 -4.23 -43.94 2.82
C GLY A 21 -3.74 -44.71 1.61
N SER A 22 -3.07 -44.03 0.67
CA SER A 22 -2.29 -44.68 -0.37
C SER A 22 -0.96 -45.10 0.25
N SER A 23 -0.86 -46.37 0.68
CA SER A 23 0.42 -47.03 0.89
C SER A 23 1.20 -47.04 -0.43
N LYS A 24 1.88 -45.94 -0.74
CA LYS A 24 2.94 -45.91 -1.73
C LYS A 24 4.20 -46.33 -1.00
N SER A 25 4.75 -47.48 -1.39
CA SER A 25 6.12 -47.86 -1.03
C SER A 25 7.04 -46.65 -1.26
N SER A 26 7.66 -46.14 -0.19
CA SER A 26 8.68 -45.09 -0.34
C SER A 26 9.77 -45.61 -1.29
N PRO A 27 10.15 -44.83 -2.33
CA PRO A 27 11.16 -45.27 -3.28
C PRO A 27 12.49 -45.52 -2.56
N SER A 28 13.25 -46.51 -3.00
CA SER A 28 14.58 -46.75 -2.45
C SER A 28 15.50 -45.56 -2.76
N ALA A 29 16.45 -45.22 -1.89
CA ALA A 29 17.33 -44.07 -2.16
C ALA A 29 18.18 -44.24 -3.44
N THR A 30 18.44 -45.49 -3.85
CA THR A 30 19.10 -45.81 -5.12
C THR A 30 18.26 -45.40 -6.34
N GLU A 31 16.94 -45.62 -6.29
CA GLU A 31 16.02 -45.15 -7.35
C GLU A 31 15.96 -43.63 -7.39
N VAL A 32 15.95 -42.98 -6.23
CA VAL A 32 15.98 -41.51 -6.14
C VAL A 32 17.29 -40.95 -6.73
N LEU A 33 18.44 -41.54 -6.40
CA LEU A 33 19.75 -41.16 -6.93
C LEU A 33 19.81 -41.26 -8.46
N GLN A 34 19.22 -42.30 -9.06
CA GLN A 34 19.22 -42.48 -10.51
C GLN A 34 18.40 -41.43 -11.27
N GLN A 35 17.40 -40.83 -10.62
CA GLN A 35 16.57 -39.78 -11.20
C GLN A 35 17.22 -38.39 -11.09
N LEU A 36 18.26 -38.23 -10.25
CA LEU A 36 18.92 -36.95 -10.05
C LEU A 36 19.86 -36.59 -11.23
N PRO A 37 20.02 -35.30 -11.53
CA PRO A 37 21.08 -34.82 -12.42
C PRO A 37 22.47 -35.27 -11.94
N LYS A 38 23.40 -35.52 -12.87
CA LYS A 38 24.75 -36.03 -12.56
C LYS A 38 25.50 -35.16 -11.54
N CYS A 39 25.34 -33.84 -11.59
CA CYS A 39 25.94 -32.91 -10.64
C CYS A 39 25.45 -33.16 -9.19
N ALA A 40 24.17 -33.47 -9.01
CA ALA A 40 23.53 -33.63 -7.72
C ALA A 40 23.74 -35.02 -7.10
N GLN A 41 23.97 -36.04 -7.92
CA GLN A 41 24.25 -37.41 -7.46
C GLN A 41 25.48 -37.45 -6.54
N ASN A 42 26.57 -36.80 -6.95
CA ASN A 42 27.80 -36.73 -6.15
C ASN A 42 27.59 -35.98 -4.83
N CYS A 43 26.81 -34.89 -4.87
CA CYS A 43 26.49 -34.10 -3.68
C CYS A 43 25.71 -34.91 -2.64
N LEU A 44 24.62 -35.57 -3.06
CA LEU A 44 23.80 -36.38 -2.17
C LEU A 44 24.57 -37.60 -1.65
N ALA A 45 25.30 -38.31 -2.50
CA ALA A 45 26.09 -39.47 -2.09
C ALA A 45 27.16 -39.10 -1.04
N THR A 46 27.87 -37.98 -1.25
CA THR A 46 28.89 -37.50 -0.31
C THR A 46 28.28 -37.08 1.03
N ALA A 47 27.12 -36.41 0.99
CA ALA A 47 26.42 -35.99 2.20
C ALA A 47 25.91 -37.19 3.01
N VAL A 48 25.35 -38.20 2.35
CA VAL A 48 24.86 -39.43 3.00
C VAL A 48 26.00 -40.25 3.59
N VAL A 49 27.13 -40.41 2.89
CA VAL A 49 28.30 -41.16 3.42
C VAL A 49 28.92 -40.49 4.65
N LYS A 50 28.88 -39.15 4.72
CA LYS A 50 29.30 -38.41 5.94
C LYS A 50 28.26 -38.46 7.06
N SER A 51 27.03 -38.84 6.76
CA SER A 51 25.95 -38.93 7.73
C SER A 51 25.95 -40.27 8.47
N ARG A 52 25.15 -40.36 9.53
CA ARG A 52 24.89 -41.63 10.23
C ARG A 52 23.74 -42.44 9.60
N CYS A 53 23.15 -41.95 8.51
CA CYS A 53 22.03 -42.62 7.86
C CYS A 53 22.50 -43.74 6.94
N GLN A 54 21.77 -44.86 6.93
CA GLN A 54 22.01 -45.91 5.95
C GLN A 54 21.54 -45.45 4.56
N PRO A 55 22.22 -45.84 3.47
CA PRO A 55 21.80 -45.47 2.11
C PRO A 55 20.41 -45.97 1.72
N THR A 56 19.85 -46.96 2.42
CA THR A 56 18.50 -47.48 2.18
C THR A 56 17.43 -46.75 3.01
N ASP A 57 17.82 -46.00 4.03
CA ASP A 57 16.92 -45.34 4.96
C ASP A 57 16.62 -43.91 4.50
N VAL A 58 15.64 -43.79 3.61
CA VAL A 58 15.20 -42.50 3.06
C VAL A 58 14.65 -41.59 4.16
N GLN A 59 14.00 -42.15 5.19
CA GLN A 59 13.42 -41.35 6.27
C GLN A 59 14.52 -40.66 7.11
N CYS A 60 15.57 -41.39 7.49
CA CYS A 60 16.72 -40.79 8.17
C CYS A 60 17.36 -39.68 7.33
N ILE A 61 17.50 -39.89 6.02
CA ILE A 61 18.08 -38.90 5.09
C ILE A 61 17.23 -37.63 5.06
N CYS A 62 15.90 -37.78 5.00
CA CYS A 62 14.96 -36.67 4.96
C CYS A 62 14.92 -35.88 6.27
N ASP A 63 14.99 -36.57 7.41
CA ASP A 63 14.93 -35.96 8.75
C ASP A 63 16.27 -35.34 9.20
N SER A 64 17.37 -35.67 8.52
CA SER A 64 18.70 -35.16 8.85
C SER A 64 18.94 -33.76 8.29
N GLU A 65 18.88 -32.75 9.17
CA GLU A 65 19.19 -31.35 8.83
C GLU A 65 20.61 -31.19 8.25
N GLY A 66 21.60 -31.91 8.81
CA GLY A 66 22.97 -31.87 8.32
C GLY A 66 23.15 -32.42 6.90
N VAL A 67 22.40 -33.46 6.52
CA VAL A 67 22.41 -33.98 5.13
C VAL A 67 21.74 -33.00 4.19
N ASN A 68 20.59 -32.45 4.59
CA ASN A 68 19.85 -31.46 3.80
C ASN A 68 20.69 -30.20 3.54
N GLU A 69 21.35 -29.66 4.56
CA GLU A 69 22.18 -28.46 4.45
C GLU A 69 23.43 -28.71 3.60
N ALA A 70 24.15 -29.81 3.85
CA ALA A 70 25.34 -30.16 3.08
C ALA A 70 25.02 -30.44 1.60
N THR A 71 23.93 -31.15 1.33
CA THR A 71 23.45 -31.42 -0.04
C THR A 71 23.05 -30.12 -0.73
N THR A 72 22.28 -29.26 -0.06
CA THR A 72 21.84 -27.97 -0.63
C THR A 72 23.03 -27.09 -0.99
N LYS A 73 24.01 -26.93 -0.08
CA LYS A 73 25.22 -26.14 -0.34
C LYS A 73 26.03 -26.70 -1.52
N CYS A 74 26.22 -28.02 -1.58
CA CYS A 74 26.96 -28.66 -2.67
C CYS A 74 26.25 -28.48 -4.02
N VAL A 75 24.93 -28.69 -4.07
CA VAL A 75 24.12 -28.54 -5.28
C VAL A 75 24.14 -27.09 -5.78
N GLN A 76 24.02 -26.11 -4.89
CA GLN A 76 24.10 -24.69 -5.26
C GLN A 76 25.47 -24.28 -5.84
N LEU A 77 26.55 -24.97 -5.45
CA LEU A 77 27.90 -24.69 -5.96
C LEU A 77 28.24 -25.48 -7.24
N SER A 78 27.63 -26.64 -7.44
CA SER A 78 28.06 -27.61 -8.46
C SER A 78 27.04 -27.84 -9.59
N CYS A 79 25.78 -27.43 -9.40
CA CYS A 79 24.70 -27.59 -10.35
C CYS A 79 24.18 -26.24 -10.84
N THR A 80 23.55 -26.25 -12.01
CA THR A 80 22.77 -25.11 -12.50
C THR A 80 21.50 -24.93 -11.68
N VAL A 81 20.90 -23.73 -11.69
CA VAL A 81 19.64 -23.46 -10.98
C VAL A 81 18.51 -24.40 -11.44
N PRO A 82 18.28 -24.66 -12.74
CA PRO A 82 17.27 -25.65 -13.16
C PRO A 82 17.54 -27.06 -12.62
N GLU A 83 18.79 -27.53 -12.64
CA GLU A 83 19.16 -28.84 -12.08
C GLU A 83 18.98 -28.90 -10.57
N ALA A 84 19.29 -27.80 -9.87
CA ALA A 84 19.07 -27.68 -8.43
C ALA A 84 17.58 -27.74 -8.07
N LEU A 85 16.72 -27.08 -8.86
CA LEU A 85 15.27 -27.12 -8.69
C LEU A 85 14.70 -28.51 -8.97
N VAL A 86 15.15 -29.17 -10.04
CA VAL A 86 14.77 -30.56 -10.34
C VAL A 86 15.19 -31.50 -9.21
N THR A 87 16.42 -31.35 -8.72
CA THR A 87 16.95 -32.09 -7.57
C THR A 87 16.05 -31.91 -6.36
N LYS A 88 15.73 -30.65 -6.00
CA LYS A 88 14.89 -30.34 -4.86
C LYS A 88 13.46 -30.90 -5.02
N ASN A 89 12.90 -30.90 -6.23
CA ASN A 89 11.58 -31.48 -6.51
C ASN A 89 11.58 -32.99 -6.28
N ILE A 90 12.56 -33.70 -6.85
CA ILE A 90 12.70 -35.16 -6.71
C ILE A 90 12.92 -35.53 -5.24
N THR A 91 13.85 -34.87 -4.54
CA THR A 91 14.12 -35.17 -3.13
C THR A 91 12.92 -34.84 -2.25
N SER A 92 12.20 -33.75 -2.52
CA SER A 92 11.01 -33.38 -1.73
C SER A 92 9.87 -34.37 -1.91
N LYS A 93 9.68 -34.89 -3.13
CA LYS A 93 8.73 -35.97 -3.40
C LYS A 93 9.13 -37.28 -2.72
N ALA A 94 10.43 -37.63 -2.75
CA ALA A 94 10.95 -38.81 -2.06
C ALA A 94 10.73 -38.73 -0.54
N CYS A 95 10.87 -37.53 0.04
CA CYS A 95 10.61 -37.26 1.45
C CYS A 95 9.13 -37.05 1.79
N ASN A 96 8.20 -37.23 0.84
CA ASN A 96 6.76 -36.97 1.02
C ASN A 96 6.44 -35.60 1.65
N LEU A 97 7.22 -34.57 1.32
CA LEU A 97 6.98 -33.22 1.81
C LEU A 97 5.68 -32.66 1.19
N PRO A 98 4.81 -32.00 1.98
CA PRO A 98 3.58 -31.44 1.46
C PRO A 98 3.86 -30.32 0.46
N ILE A 99 3.16 -30.33 -0.68
CA ILE A 99 3.21 -29.24 -1.65
C ILE A 99 2.37 -28.08 -1.10
N ARG A 100 2.99 -26.92 -0.95
CA ARG A 100 2.32 -25.73 -0.39
C ARG A 100 1.93 -24.78 -1.52
N ASP A 101 0.67 -24.34 -1.51
CA ASP A 101 0.13 -23.36 -2.46
C ASP A 101 -0.75 -22.33 -1.75
N LYS A 102 -0.27 -21.08 -1.69
CA LYS A 102 -1.00 -19.92 -1.15
C LYS A 102 -1.50 -18.96 -2.26
N GLY A 103 -1.34 -19.32 -3.53
CA GLY A 103 -1.68 -18.47 -4.67
C GLY A 103 -3.16 -18.04 -4.71
N PRO A 104 -4.13 -18.97 -4.58
CA PRO A 104 -5.56 -18.63 -4.63
C PRO A 104 -5.99 -17.65 -3.53
N GLN A 105 -5.43 -17.80 -2.32
CA GLN A 105 -5.72 -16.93 -1.18
C GLN A 105 -5.24 -15.49 -1.46
N TYR A 106 -4.07 -15.34 -2.06
CA TYR A 106 -3.53 -14.04 -2.46
C TYR A 106 -4.36 -13.36 -3.54
N ILE A 107 -4.72 -14.10 -4.60
CA ILE A 107 -5.53 -13.56 -5.71
C ILE A 107 -6.86 -13.04 -5.18
N ALA A 108 -7.55 -13.82 -4.35
CA ALA A 108 -8.82 -13.42 -3.75
C ALA A 108 -8.69 -12.13 -2.92
N ALA A 109 -7.65 -12.05 -2.06
CA ALA A 109 -7.40 -10.88 -1.24
C ALA A 109 -7.05 -9.63 -2.08
N SER A 110 -6.19 -9.77 -3.09
CA SER A 110 -5.76 -8.68 -3.97
C SER A 110 -6.95 -8.10 -4.76
N VAL A 111 -7.82 -8.97 -5.31
CA VAL A 111 -9.01 -8.52 -6.06
C VAL A 111 -10.02 -7.86 -5.12
N ALA A 112 -10.29 -8.43 -3.96
CA ALA A 112 -11.25 -7.88 -3.00
C ALA A 112 -10.82 -6.50 -2.50
N LEU A 113 -9.57 -6.37 -2.02
CA LEU A 113 -9.03 -5.09 -1.53
C LEU A 113 -8.92 -4.06 -2.65
N GLY A 114 -8.40 -4.47 -3.81
CA GLY A 114 -8.28 -3.60 -4.98
C GLY A 114 -9.63 -3.02 -5.42
N SER A 115 -10.68 -3.86 -5.46
CA SER A 115 -12.03 -3.42 -5.84
C SER A 115 -12.61 -2.40 -4.86
N ILE A 116 -12.44 -2.63 -3.55
CA ILE A 116 -12.90 -1.70 -2.51
C ILE A 116 -12.17 -0.35 -2.63
N THR A 117 -10.85 -0.38 -2.81
CA THR A 117 -10.03 0.82 -2.97
C THR A 117 -10.43 1.62 -4.19
N ILE A 118 -10.55 0.97 -5.36
CA ILE A 118 -10.98 1.61 -6.60
C ILE A 118 -12.35 2.27 -6.42
N PHE A 119 -13.31 1.54 -5.84
CA PHE A 119 -14.64 2.08 -5.57
C PHE A 119 -14.60 3.34 -4.69
N LEU A 120 -13.85 3.32 -3.59
CA LEU A 120 -13.75 4.46 -2.67
C LEU A 120 -13.05 5.67 -3.29
N VAL A 121 -12.01 5.45 -4.11
CA VAL A 121 -11.34 6.53 -4.84
C VAL A 121 -12.27 7.15 -5.87
N LEU A 122 -12.98 6.32 -6.66
CA LEU A 122 -13.97 6.82 -7.63
C LEU A 122 -15.08 7.61 -6.95
N LEU A 123 -15.61 7.11 -5.83
CA LEU A 123 -16.63 7.80 -5.04
C LEU A 123 -16.13 9.17 -4.57
N ARG A 124 -14.90 9.26 -4.07
CA ARG A 124 -14.26 10.54 -3.71
C ARG A 124 -14.19 11.49 -4.91
N LEU A 125 -13.70 11.01 -6.06
CA LEU A 125 -13.48 11.85 -7.25
C LEU A 125 -14.81 12.39 -7.80
N VAL A 126 -15.83 11.52 -7.91
CA VAL A 126 -17.19 11.91 -8.33
C VAL A 126 -17.77 12.91 -7.35
N PHE A 127 -17.64 12.68 -6.04
CA PHE A 127 -18.15 13.62 -5.04
C PHE A 127 -17.49 15.00 -5.15
N LYS A 128 -16.16 15.05 -5.26
CA LYS A 128 -15.44 16.32 -5.37
C LYS A 128 -15.74 17.06 -6.68
N GLN A 129 -15.89 16.35 -7.79
CA GLN A 129 -16.18 16.96 -9.08
C GLN A 129 -17.61 17.52 -9.16
N PHE A 130 -18.61 16.78 -8.67
CA PHE A 130 -20.02 17.13 -8.88
C PHE A 130 -20.70 17.79 -7.67
N PHE A 131 -20.34 17.38 -6.45
CA PHE A 131 -21.08 17.74 -5.22
C PHE A 131 -20.32 18.68 -4.29
N SER A 132 -18.99 18.84 -4.46
CA SER A 132 -18.22 19.80 -3.69
C SER A 132 -18.52 21.24 -4.12
N ALA A 133 -18.47 22.17 -3.17
CA ALA A 133 -18.76 23.59 -3.40
C ALA A 133 -17.87 24.22 -4.48
N THR A 134 -16.63 23.75 -4.61
CA THR A 134 -15.65 24.27 -5.59
C THR A 134 -15.77 23.60 -6.96
N LYS A 135 -16.41 22.42 -7.05
CA LYS A 135 -16.52 21.58 -8.27
C LYS A 135 -15.19 21.45 -9.04
N SER A 136 -14.08 21.37 -8.32
CA SER A 136 -12.73 21.35 -8.88
C SER A 136 -11.90 20.28 -8.19
N LEU A 137 -11.06 19.59 -8.96
CA LEU A 137 -10.08 18.65 -8.44
C LEU A 137 -8.88 19.41 -7.89
N SER A 138 -8.55 19.12 -6.63
CA SER A 138 -7.36 19.67 -5.98
C SER A 138 -6.11 18.90 -6.44
N LEU A 139 -4.91 19.45 -6.19
CA LEU A 139 -3.65 18.80 -6.54
C LEU A 139 -3.50 17.40 -5.91
N ASP A 140 -4.00 17.20 -4.69
CA ASP A 140 -4.03 15.87 -4.05
C ASP A 140 -4.88 14.85 -4.84
N ASP A 141 -5.97 15.29 -5.46
CA ASP A 141 -6.83 14.40 -6.24
C ASP A 141 -6.18 14.03 -7.59
N GLN A 142 -5.42 14.96 -8.19
CA GLN A 142 -4.67 14.68 -9.43
C GLN A 142 -3.58 13.63 -9.20
N VAL A 143 -2.82 13.76 -8.11
CA VAL A 143 -1.81 12.76 -7.72
C VAL A 143 -2.48 11.42 -7.37
N LEU A 144 -3.65 11.45 -6.73
CA LEU A 144 -4.41 10.24 -6.41
C LEU A 144 -4.93 9.52 -7.68
N ILE A 145 -5.30 10.25 -8.74
CA ILE A 145 -5.66 9.65 -10.04
C ILE A 145 -4.46 8.92 -10.65
N ALA A 146 -3.26 9.51 -10.58
CA ALA A 146 -2.05 8.84 -11.05
C ALA A 146 -1.76 7.56 -10.25
N ALA A 147 -1.91 7.60 -8.92
CA ALA A 147 -1.78 6.42 -8.07
C ALA A 147 -2.83 5.34 -8.41
N LEU A 148 -4.08 5.75 -8.69
CA LEU A 148 -5.15 4.83 -9.09
C LEU A 148 -4.83 4.10 -10.40
N ALA A 149 -4.27 4.79 -11.40
CA ALA A 149 -3.88 4.17 -12.65
C ALA A 149 -2.84 3.07 -12.43
N ILE A 150 -1.81 3.36 -11.61
CA ILE A 150 -0.80 2.37 -11.21
C ILE A 150 -1.45 1.21 -10.45
N ARG A 151 -2.35 1.49 -9.49
CA ARG A 151 -3.05 0.46 -8.70
C ARG A 151 -3.80 -0.52 -9.59
N VAL A 152 -4.52 -0.03 -10.61
CA VAL A 152 -5.26 -0.88 -11.55
C VAL A 152 -4.30 -1.82 -12.29
N THR A 153 -3.19 -1.28 -12.81
CA THR A 153 -2.14 -2.07 -13.46
C THR A 153 -1.55 -3.11 -12.51
N CYS A 154 -1.17 -2.73 -11.29
CA CYS A 154 -0.62 -3.64 -10.29
C CYS A 154 -1.62 -4.75 -9.92
N THR A 155 -2.91 -4.45 -9.77
CA THR A 155 -3.93 -5.47 -9.48
C THR A 155 -4.05 -6.47 -10.64
N ALA A 156 -3.96 -6.03 -11.90
CA ALA A 156 -3.94 -6.93 -13.05
C ALA A 156 -2.67 -7.81 -13.07
N LEU A 157 -1.50 -7.23 -12.82
CA LEU A 157 -0.22 -7.96 -12.76
C LEU A 157 -0.14 -8.93 -11.57
N ASN A 158 -0.77 -8.60 -10.44
CA ASN A 158 -0.86 -9.49 -9.29
C ASN A 158 -1.61 -10.79 -9.63
N VAL A 159 -2.69 -10.68 -10.43
CA VAL A 159 -3.52 -11.84 -10.81
C VAL A 159 -2.93 -12.58 -12.01
N ALA A 160 -2.69 -11.87 -13.11
CA ALA A 160 -2.28 -12.47 -14.38
C ALA A 160 -0.77 -12.70 -14.48
N GLY A 161 0.03 -11.96 -13.73
CA GLY A 161 1.48 -12.10 -13.65
C GLY A 161 1.87 -13.05 -12.52
N VAL A 162 2.28 -12.51 -11.37
CA VAL A 162 2.88 -13.30 -10.28
C VAL A 162 1.95 -14.39 -9.73
N GLY A 163 0.63 -14.12 -9.60
CA GLY A 163 -0.34 -15.11 -9.13
C GLY A 163 -0.48 -16.32 -10.05
N ALA A 164 -0.49 -16.10 -11.38
CA ALA A 164 -0.56 -17.16 -12.37
C ALA A 164 0.77 -17.93 -12.52
N HIS A 165 1.90 -17.24 -12.33
CA HIS A 165 3.24 -17.77 -12.58
C HIS A 165 3.94 -18.36 -11.34
N GLY A 166 3.27 -18.42 -10.18
CA GLY A 166 3.72 -19.27 -9.07
C GLY A 166 3.88 -18.62 -7.70
N LEU A 167 3.41 -17.39 -7.49
CA LEU A 167 3.49 -16.74 -6.18
C LEU A 167 2.88 -17.61 -5.06
N GLY A 168 3.64 -17.82 -3.98
CA GLY A 168 3.18 -18.64 -2.85
C GLY A 168 3.16 -20.14 -3.12
N LYS A 169 3.80 -20.59 -4.20
CA LYS A 169 4.10 -22.00 -4.48
C LYS A 169 5.56 -22.29 -4.20
N ASP A 170 5.87 -23.53 -3.84
CA ASP A 170 7.25 -23.97 -3.69
C ASP A 170 7.99 -23.88 -5.04
N VAL A 171 9.12 -23.17 -5.08
CA VAL A 171 9.84 -22.85 -6.34
C VAL A 171 10.18 -24.07 -7.19
N TRP A 172 10.51 -25.20 -6.57
CA TRP A 172 10.86 -26.46 -7.25
C TRP A 172 9.66 -27.18 -7.88
N THR A 173 8.43 -26.74 -7.58
CA THR A 173 7.21 -27.28 -8.23
C THR A 173 6.91 -26.59 -9.56
N LEU A 174 7.58 -25.47 -9.84
CA LEU A 174 7.37 -24.69 -11.06
C LEU A 174 8.17 -25.28 -12.23
N PRO A 175 7.60 -25.26 -13.46
CA PRO A 175 8.36 -25.56 -14.66
C PRO A 175 9.54 -24.59 -14.83
N PRO A 176 10.72 -25.05 -15.32
CA PRO A 176 11.90 -24.19 -15.46
C PRO A 176 11.68 -22.91 -16.29
N GLY A 177 10.80 -22.95 -17.30
CA GLY A 177 10.49 -21.80 -18.16
C GLY A 177 9.54 -20.76 -17.52
N GLU A 178 8.92 -21.07 -16.39
CA GLU A 178 7.96 -20.17 -15.72
C GLU A 178 8.64 -19.26 -14.69
N LEU A 179 9.77 -19.69 -14.14
CA LEU A 179 10.52 -18.91 -13.13
C LEU A 179 11.00 -17.54 -13.66
N PRO A 180 11.60 -17.41 -14.87
CA PRO A 180 11.98 -16.10 -15.39
C PRO A 180 10.80 -15.15 -15.58
N LYS A 181 9.66 -15.67 -16.05
CA LYS A 181 8.43 -14.87 -16.22
C LYS A 181 7.92 -14.37 -14.87
N PHE A 182 7.90 -15.24 -13.86
CA PHE A 182 7.53 -14.86 -12.50
C PHE A 182 8.42 -13.71 -12.00
N LEU A 183 9.74 -13.82 -12.17
CA LEU A 183 10.70 -12.80 -11.74
C LEU A 183 10.57 -11.49 -12.52
N GLU A 184 10.29 -11.56 -13.83
CA GLU A 184 10.03 -10.38 -14.66
C GLU A 184 8.78 -9.62 -14.19
N TYR A 185 7.68 -10.32 -13.91
CA TYR A 185 6.48 -9.69 -13.35
C TYR A 185 6.70 -9.15 -11.93
N LEU A 186 7.46 -9.86 -11.10
CA LEU A 186 7.81 -9.42 -9.75
C LEU A 186 8.63 -8.13 -9.79
N TYR A 187 9.60 -8.04 -10.71
CA TYR A 187 10.41 -6.85 -10.95
C TYR A 187 9.55 -5.63 -11.33
N ILE A 188 8.60 -5.81 -12.27
CA ILE A 188 7.69 -4.73 -12.67
C ILE A 188 6.83 -4.30 -11.48
N LEU A 189 6.30 -5.26 -10.72
CA LEU A 189 5.50 -4.98 -9.52
C LEU A 189 6.28 -4.23 -8.44
N GLU A 190 7.55 -4.57 -8.22
CA GLU A 190 8.44 -3.88 -7.28
C GLU A 190 8.54 -2.38 -7.63
N VAL A 191 8.86 -2.06 -8.88
CA VAL A 191 8.99 -0.67 -9.34
C VAL A 191 7.68 0.11 -9.19
N LEU A 192 6.56 -0.50 -9.62
CA LEU A 192 5.25 0.14 -9.52
C LEU A 192 4.83 0.35 -8.07
N TYR A 193 5.11 -0.62 -7.19
CA TYR A 193 4.86 -0.53 -5.75
C TYR A 193 5.60 0.66 -5.11
N LEU A 194 6.89 0.84 -5.42
CA LEU A 194 7.70 1.96 -4.89
C LEU A 194 7.15 3.32 -5.34
N ALA A 195 6.74 3.41 -6.60
CA ALA A 195 6.08 4.61 -7.13
C ALA A 195 4.76 4.88 -6.40
N GLU A 196 3.94 3.85 -6.20
CA GLU A 196 2.63 3.97 -5.60
C GLU A 196 2.67 4.39 -4.13
N VAL A 197 3.55 3.78 -3.32
CA VAL A 197 3.76 4.19 -1.92
C VAL A 197 4.21 5.65 -1.83
N SER A 198 5.12 6.06 -2.72
CA SER A 198 5.60 7.45 -2.78
C SER A 198 4.48 8.44 -3.14
N LEU A 199 3.62 8.07 -4.09
CA LEU A 199 2.46 8.88 -4.48
C LEU A 199 1.43 8.97 -3.36
N ILE A 200 1.14 7.88 -2.64
CA ILE A 200 0.20 7.89 -1.50
C ILE A 200 0.71 8.83 -0.40
N LYS A 201 2.00 8.77 -0.06
CA LYS A 201 2.63 9.67 0.90
C LYS A 201 2.56 11.13 0.44
N LEU A 202 2.71 11.38 -0.86
CA LEU A 202 2.55 12.71 -1.44
C LEU A 202 1.10 13.21 -1.33
N VAL A 203 0.10 12.38 -1.65
CA VAL A 203 -1.33 12.72 -1.51
C VAL A 203 -1.66 13.10 -0.07
N LEU A 204 -1.22 12.30 0.91
CA LEU A 204 -1.45 12.56 2.33
C LEU A 204 -0.76 13.86 2.80
N SER A 205 0.47 14.11 2.34
CA SER A 205 1.21 15.34 2.68
C SER A 205 0.55 16.60 2.10
N LEU A 206 0.09 16.54 0.84
CA LEU A 206 -0.68 17.61 0.20
C LEU A 206 -2.02 17.86 0.91
N PHE A 207 -2.67 16.79 1.35
CA PHE A 207 -3.89 16.89 2.13
C PHE A 207 -3.65 17.58 3.49
N TYR A 208 -2.55 17.27 4.19
CA TYR A 208 -2.19 17.95 5.43
C TYR A 208 -1.91 19.45 5.25
N LEU A 209 -1.32 19.85 4.12
CA LEU A 209 -1.13 21.29 3.81
C LEU A 209 -2.44 22.06 3.70
N GLN A 210 -3.52 21.40 3.27
CA GLN A 210 -4.84 22.03 3.16
C GLN A 210 -5.54 22.17 4.52
N ILE A 211 -5.30 21.24 5.45
CA ILE A 211 -5.94 21.27 6.77
C ILE A 211 -5.27 22.25 7.72
N PHE A 212 -3.93 22.26 7.76
CA PHE A 212 -3.18 22.95 8.82
C PHE A 212 -2.65 24.30 8.33
N PRO A 213 -3.21 25.44 8.80
CA PRO A 213 -2.80 26.76 8.34
C PRO A 213 -1.50 27.28 9.00
N GLY A 214 -0.96 26.60 10.01
CA GLY A 214 0.17 27.10 10.82
C GLY A 214 1.48 27.24 10.01
N PRO A 215 2.20 28.39 10.08
CA PRO A 215 3.34 28.67 9.21
C PRO A 215 4.52 27.71 9.42
N ILE A 216 4.79 27.31 10.67
CA ILE A 216 5.86 26.36 11.00
C ILE A 216 5.53 24.97 10.43
N ILE A 217 4.28 24.50 10.62
CA ILE A 217 3.84 23.20 10.13
C ILE A 217 3.82 23.16 8.60
N ARG A 218 3.42 24.25 7.94
CA ARG A 218 3.48 24.33 6.48
C ARG A 218 4.92 24.22 5.96
N LYS A 219 5.90 24.87 6.60
CA LYS A 219 7.32 24.69 6.25
C LYS A 219 7.77 23.22 6.39
N LEU A 220 7.40 22.56 7.49
CA LEU A 220 7.70 21.14 7.70
C LEU A 220 7.03 20.23 6.66
N LEU A 221 5.77 20.52 6.30
CA LEU A 221 5.04 19.77 5.29
C LEU A 221 5.61 19.96 3.88
N TYR A 222 6.01 21.18 3.49
CA TYR A 222 6.72 21.40 2.24
C TYR A 222 8.05 20.63 2.22
N GLY A 223 8.81 20.64 3.32
CA GLY A 223 10.02 19.82 3.46
C GLY A 223 9.73 18.33 3.32
N THR A 224 8.65 17.85 3.92
CA THR A 224 8.20 16.44 3.83
C THR A 224 7.80 16.06 2.40
N ILE A 225 7.13 16.95 1.66
CA ILE A 225 6.79 16.75 0.25
C ILE A 225 8.04 16.61 -0.60
N VAL A 226 9.00 17.54 -0.46
CA VAL A 226 10.26 17.48 -1.20
C VAL A 226 11.02 16.20 -0.87
N CYS A 227 11.10 15.84 0.42
CA CYS A 227 11.72 14.59 0.87
C CYS A 227 11.05 13.36 0.23
N ASN A 228 9.72 13.27 0.25
CA ASN A 228 8.97 12.16 -0.34
C ASN A 228 9.17 12.04 -1.85
N ILE A 229 9.22 13.17 -2.57
CA ILE A 229 9.49 13.18 -4.02
C ILE A 229 10.89 12.68 -4.30
N LEU A 230 11.90 13.19 -3.59
CA LEU A 230 13.30 12.75 -3.75
C LEU A 230 13.46 11.26 -3.41
N TYR A 231 12.87 10.82 -2.30
CA TYR A 231 12.83 9.42 -1.90
C TYR A 231 12.24 8.53 -3.00
N GLY A 232 11.05 8.88 -3.52
CA GLY A 232 10.41 8.11 -4.58
C GLY A 232 11.22 8.06 -5.88
N VAL A 233 11.78 9.19 -6.32
CA VAL A 233 12.61 9.26 -7.54
C VAL A 233 13.87 8.39 -7.38
N VAL A 234 14.57 8.50 -6.25
CA VAL A 234 15.79 7.72 -5.99
C VAL A 234 15.48 6.23 -5.94
N LEU A 235 14.42 5.83 -5.24
CA LEU A 235 14.06 4.42 -5.14
C LEU A 235 13.59 3.83 -6.47
N CYS A 236 12.71 4.52 -7.20
CA CYS A 236 12.27 4.03 -8.50
C CYS A 236 13.43 3.93 -9.49
N THR A 237 14.32 4.93 -9.54
CA THR A 237 15.48 4.89 -10.43
C THR A 237 16.44 3.76 -10.04
N THR A 238 16.67 3.57 -8.74
CA THR A 238 17.53 2.47 -8.25
C THR A 238 16.92 1.11 -8.56
N ALA A 239 15.61 0.93 -8.39
CA ALA A 239 14.90 -0.30 -8.71
C ALA A 239 14.90 -0.60 -10.22
N ILE A 240 14.73 0.41 -11.07
CA ILE A 240 14.79 0.26 -12.54
C ILE A 240 16.20 -0.11 -13.03
N PHE A 241 17.24 0.34 -12.33
CA PHE A 241 18.63 0.09 -12.71
C PHE A 241 19.36 -0.80 -11.69
N GLN A 242 18.62 -1.65 -10.97
CA GLN A 242 19.20 -2.49 -9.92
C GLN A 242 20.17 -3.55 -10.47
N CYS A 243 20.02 -3.92 -11.75
CA CYS A 243 20.90 -4.84 -12.45
C CYS A 243 21.41 -4.24 -13.78
N THR A 244 22.63 -4.62 -14.16
CA THR A 244 23.24 -4.25 -15.45
C THR A 244 23.71 -5.51 -16.18
N PRO A 245 23.12 -5.87 -17.33
CA PRO A 245 21.91 -5.28 -17.94
C PRO A 245 20.63 -5.55 -17.10
N VAL A 246 19.55 -4.80 -17.33
CA VAL A 246 18.29 -4.96 -16.56
C VAL A 246 17.73 -6.37 -16.65
N SER A 247 17.82 -7.00 -17.84
CA SER A 247 17.37 -8.38 -18.06
C SER A 247 18.08 -9.41 -17.20
N TYR A 248 19.28 -9.09 -16.71
CA TYR A 248 20.04 -9.97 -15.83
C TYR A 248 19.28 -10.34 -14.56
N PHE A 249 18.35 -9.48 -14.10
CA PHE A 249 17.54 -9.76 -12.91
C PHE A 249 16.83 -11.11 -13.00
N TRP A 250 16.23 -11.43 -14.16
CA TRP A 250 15.48 -12.69 -14.35
C TRP A 250 16.26 -13.76 -15.14
N THR A 251 17.21 -13.39 -16.01
CA THR A 251 17.95 -14.36 -16.84
C THR A 251 19.06 -15.09 -16.08
N GLN A 252 19.59 -14.51 -14.99
CA GLN A 252 20.66 -15.11 -14.18
C GLN A 252 20.30 -16.48 -13.57
N TYR A 253 19.01 -16.82 -13.51
CA TYR A 253 18.51 -18.07 -12.94
C TYR A 253 18.27 -19.17 -13.97
N THR A 254 18.49 -18.90 -15.27
CA THR A 254 18.24 -19.87 -16.35
C THR A 254 19.41 -20.07 -17.29
N GLU A 255 20.21 -19.04 -17.55
CA GLU A 255 21.28 -19.08 -18.54
C GLU A 255 22.66 -19.12 -17.86
N LEU A 256 23.46 -20.18 -18.10
CA LEU A 256 24.80 -20.31 -17.51
C LEU A 256 25.77 -19.19 -17.91
N ASP A 257 25.62 -18.63 -19.11
CA ASP A 257 26.58 -17.68 -19.70
C ASP A 257 26.12 -16.22 -19.58
N THR A 258 25.16 -15.93 -18.71
CA THR A 258 24.73 -14.55 -18.50
C THR A 258 25.77 -13.80 -17.67
N THR A 259 26.45 -12.84 -18.29
CA THR A 259 27.33 -11.91 -17.59
C THR A 259 26.55 -10.69 -17.17
N GLY A 260 26.45 -10.46 -15.87
CA GLY A 260 25.82 -9.26 -15.33
C GLY A 260 26.11 -9.10 -13.86
N ARG A 261 25.70 -7.95 -13.32
CA ARG A 261 25.78 -7.69 -11.88
C ARG A 261 24.54 -6.96 -11.42
N CYS A 262 24.10 -7.27 -10.21
CA CYS A 262 23.07 -6.53 -9.51
C CYS A 262 23.66 -5.84 -8.29
N ILE A 263 22.99 -4.79 -7.81
CA ILE A 263 23.22 -4.26 -6.47
C ILE A 263 22.80 -5.31 -5.42
N ASN A 264 23.15 -5.06 -4.17
CA ASN A 264 22.67 -5.91 -3.08
C ASN A 264 21.16 -5.68 -2.87
N ILE A 265 20.34 -6.57 -3.44
CA ILE A 265 18.87 -6.51 -3.43
C ILE A 265 18.33 -6.54 -1.99
N ASN A 266 18.93 -7.36 -1.11
CA ASN A 266 18.56 -7.43 0.31
C ASN A 266 18.79 -6.09 1.02
N ALA A 267 19.97 -5.51 0.83
CA ALA A 267 20.31 -4.22 1.43
C ALA A 267 19.42 -3.09 0.90
N PHE A 268 19.09 -3.10 -0.39
CA PHE A 268 18.15 -2.16 -1.00
C PHE A 268 16.75 -2.29 -0.38
N GLY A 269 16.22 -3.52 -0.31
CA GLY A 269 14.91 -3.82 0.29
C GLY A 269 14.81 -3.40 1.76
N TRP A 270 15.81 -3.72 2.58
CA TRP A 270 15.85 -3.32 3.99
C TRP A 270 15.93 -1.81 4.15
N SER A 271 16.78 -1.14 3.36
CA SER A 271 16.89 0.33 3.39
C SER A 271 15.57 1.00 3.04
N ASN A 272 14.91 0.54 1.96
CA ASN A 272 13.60 1.01 1.55
C ASN A 272 12.57 0.83 2.68
N ALA A 273 12.47 -0.37 3.24
CA ALA A 273 11.48 -0.67 4.28
C ALA A 273 11.70 0.15 5.56
N THR A 274 12.95 0.30 6.03
CA THR A 274 13.27 1.13 7.20
C THR A 274 12.93 2.61 6.97
N ILE A 275 13.32 3.17 5.81
CA ILE A 275 13.02 4.58 5.50
C ILE A 275 11.51 4.78 5.35
N SER A 276 10.80 3.83 4.74
CA SER A 276 9.35 3.89 4.60
C SER A 276 8.66 3.98 5.96
N VAL A 277 9.01 3.09 6.90
CA VAL A 277 8.47 3.08 8.27
C VAL A 277 8.78 4.40 8.99
N ALA A 278 10.01 4.92 8.84
CA ALA A 278 10.39 6.20 9.44
C ALA A 278 9.55 7.37 8.92
N LEU A 279 9.28 7.40 7.60
CA LEU A 279 8.40 8.40 6.99
C LEU A 279 6.95 8.26 7.46
N ASP A 280 6.45 7.04 7.67
CA ASP A 280 5.08 6.82 8.16
C ASP A 280 4.92 7.35 9.59
N ILE A 281 5.87 7.04 10.48
CA ILE A 281 5.90 7.57 11.85
C ILE A 281 5.98 9.10 11.83
N TRP A 282 6.86 9.66 11.00
CA TRP A 282 7.00 11.12 10.85
C TRP A 282 5.70 11.78 10.40
N MET A 283 5.04 11.22 9.37
CA MET A 283 3.79 11.75 8.84
C MET A 283 2.63 11.67 9.83
N ILE A 284 2.62 10.67 10.71
CA ILE A 284 1.67 10.57 11.83
C ILE A 284 1.97 11.60 12.92
N GLY A 285 3.26 11.87 13.18
CA GLY A 285 3.70 12.82 14.21
C GLY A 285 3.29 14.27 13.94
N ILE A 286 3.33 14.70 12.67
CA ILE A 286 2.97 16.09 12.29
C ILE A 286 1.56 16.49 12.76
N PRO A 287 0.46 15.80 12.38
CA PRO A 287 -0.88 16.18 12.81
C PRO A 287 -1.07 16.00 14.32
N LEU A 288 -0.47 14.97 14.94
CA LEU A 288 -0.60 14.69 16.37
C LEU A 288 -0.09 15.86 17.23
N SER A 289 1.00 16.52 16.79
CA SER A 289 1.54 17.71 17.46
C SER A 289 0.55 18.90 17.51
N GLN A 290 -0.43 18.94 16.61
CA GLN A 290 -1.40 20.04 16.49
C GLN A 290 -2.70 19.78 17.26
N ILE A 291 -3.05 18.53 17.51
CA ILE A 291 -4.29 18.14 18.20
C ILE A 291 -4.47 18.83 19.56
N PRO A 292 -3.47 18.91 20.46
CA PRO A 292 -3.69 19.52 21.78
C PRO A 292 -3.93 21.04 21.71
N LYS A 293 -3.55 21.69 20.61
CA LYS A 293 -3.65 23.15 20.43
C LYS A 293 -4.95 23.59 19.76
N LEU A 294 -5.75 22.65 19.24
CA LEU A 294 -6.90 22.94 18.39
C LEU A 294 -8.21 22.62 19.13
N GLN A 295 -8.97 23.66 19.49
CA GLN A 295 -10.31 23.55 20.08
C GLN A 295 -11.34 23.06 19.04
N LEU A 296 -11.23 21.79 18.61
CA LEU A 296 -12.13 21.19 17.63
C LEU A 296 -13.39 20.64 18.29
N GLN A 297 -14.53 20.87 17.63
CA GLN A 297 -15.80 20.20 17.92
C GLN A 297 -15.63 18.67 17.83
N TRP A 298 -16.27 17.92 18.73
CA TRP A 298 -16.10 16.45 18.89
C TRP A 298 -16.16 15.66 17.58
N VAL A 299 -17.05 16.03 16.65
CA VAL A 299 -17.19 15.37 15.34
C VAL A 299 -15.92 15.53 14.48
N LYS A 300 -15.20 16.66 14.57
CA LYS A 300 -13.91 16.87 13.90
C LYS A 300 -12.79 16.07 14.57
N LYS A 301 -12.87 15.93 15.90
CA LYS A 301 -11.92 15.13 16.69
C LYS A 301 -11.98 13.64 16.34
N VAL A 302 -13.18 13.08 16.11
CA VAL A 302 -13.36 11.68 15.69
C VAL A 302 -12.74 11.42 14.31
N GLY A 303 -12.96 12.32 13.33
CA GLY A 303 -12.36 12.15 12.00
C GLY A 303 -10.83 12.13 12.03
N VAL A 304 -10.21 13.00 12.82
CA VAL A 304 -8.76 13.02 13.02
C VAL A 304 -8.27 11.75 13.73
N ALA A 305 -9.02 11.25 14.73
CA ALA A 305 -8.70 10.00 15.41
C ALA A 305 -8.72 8.79 14.46
N ILE A 306 -9.71 8.70 13.56
CA ILE A 306 -9.78 7.62 12.55
C ILE A 306 -8.58 7.67 11.59
N MET A 307 -8.21 8.87 11.13
CA MET A 307 -7.01 9.02 10.28
C MET A 307 -5.73 8.60 10.99
N PHE A 308 -5.61 8.90 12.29
CA PHE A 308 -4.48 8.48 13.11
C PHE A 308 -4.44 6.96 13.28
N LEU A 309 -5.58 6.32 13.59
CA LEU A 309 -5.67 4.87 13.74
C LEU A 309 -5.25 4.16 12.46
N LEU A 310 -5.73 4.62 11.30
CA LEU A 310 -5.31 4.03 10.02
C LEU A 310 -3.86 4.30 9.68
N GLY A 311 -3.32 5.49 9.99
CA GLY A 311 -1.88 5.74 9.87
C GLY A 311 -1.06 4.76 10.73
N SER A 312 -1.47 4.54 11.98
CA SER A 312 -0.80 3.58 12.86
C SER A 312 -0.89 2.15 12.34
N PHE A 313 -2.03 1.75 11.77
CA PHE A 313 -2.21 0.44 11.15
C PHE A 313 -1.31 0.26 9.91
N VAL A 314 -1.21 1.27 9.03
CA VAL A 314 -0.28 1.24 7.90
C VAL A 314 1.15 1.06 8.38
N THR A 315 1.56 1.77 9.44
CA THR A 315 2.91 1.65 10.01
C THR A 315 3.20 0.22 10.50
N ILE A 316 2.22 -0.43 11.15
CA ILE A 316 2.34 -1.83 11.59
C ILE A 316 2.52 -2.75 10.36
N VAL A 317 1.73 -2.55 9.31
CA VAL A 317 1.85 -3.32 8.07
C VAL A 317 3.25 -3.16 7.44
N SER A 318 3.80 -1.94 7.43
CA SER A 318 5.15 -1.69 6.92
C SER A 318 6.24 -2.37 7.76
N ILE A 319 6.05 -2.50 9.08
CA ILE A 319 6.95 -3.26 9.97
C ILE A 319 6.87 -4.76 9.67
N LEU A 320 5.67 -5.30 9.48
CA LEU A 320 5.48 -6.71 9.10
C LEU A 320 6.13 -7.02 7.75
N ARG A 321 6.04 -6.09 6.78
CA ARG A 321 6.77 -6.21 5.51
C ARG A 321 8.29 -6.27 5.71
N LEU A 322 8.85 -5.43 6.58
CA LEU A 322 10.29 -5.46 6.91
C LEU A 322 10.69 -6.82 7.49
N GLN A 323 9.87 -7.40 8.38
CA GLN A 323 10.11 -8.74 8.92
C GLN A 323 10.09 -9.80 7.81
N SER A 324 9.12 -9.75 6.90
CA SER A 324 9.04 -10.67 5.75
C SER A 324 10.28 -10.58 4.85
N LEU A 325 10.82 -9.38 4.63
CA LEU A 325 12.07 -9.19 3.87
C LEU A 325 13.28 -9.84 4.54
N VAL A 326 13.34 -9.83 5.88
CA VAL A 326 14.42 -10.49 6.63
C VAL A 326 14.29 -12.01 6.55
N THR A 327 13.07 -12.54 6.62
CA THR A 327 12.81 -13.98 6.45
C THR A 327 13.17 -14.43 5.03
N TRP A 328 12.74 -13.68 4.02
CA TRP A 328 13.01 -13.98 2.62
C TRP A 328 14.51 -14.03 2.30
N ALA A 329 15.28 -13.07 2.80
CA ALA A 329 16.73 -13.00 2.57
C ALA A 329 17.51 -14.23 3.09
N ASN A 330 16.93 -14.98 4.04
CA ASN A 330 17.53 -16.18 4.62
C ASN A 330 16.89 -17.48 4.11
N SER A 331 15.91 -17.39 3.19
CA SER A 331 15.13 -18.55 2.75
C SER A 331 15.76 -19.28 1.57
N THR A 332 15.63 -20.61 1.56
CA THR A 332 15.94 -21.47 0.42
C THR A 332 14.77 -21.64 -0.56
N ASN A 333 13.61 -21.02 -0.28
CA ASN A 333 12.41 -21.07 -1.11
C ASN A 333 11.85 -19.66 -1.33
N PRO A 334 12.51 -18.88 -2.20
CA PRO A 334 12.18 -17.46 -2.36
C PRO A 334 10.74 -17.26 -2.84
N THR A 335 10.25 -18.04 -3.81
CA THR A 335 8.90 -17.87 -4.38
C THR A 335 7.77 -18.08 -3.36
N TYR A 336 7.98 -18.97 -2.38
CA TYR A 336 6.99 -19.22 -1.32
C TYR A 336 6.99 -18.10 -0.27
N GLU A 337 8.17 -17.66 0.19
CA GLU A 337 8.30 -16.60 1.20
C GLU A 337 8.00 -15.20 0.62
N GLU A 338 8.21 -15.00 -0.68
CA GLU A 338 7.85 -13.76 -1.40
C GLU A 338 6.37 -13.42 -1.26
N TRP A 339 5.53 -14.44 -1.07
CA TRP A 339 4.10 -14.26 -0.85
C TRP A 339 3.81 -13.28 0.28
N ASP A 340 4.52 -13.36 1.41
CA ASP A 340 4.28 -12.49 2.56
C ASP A 340 4.65 -11.04 2.22
N ILE A 341 5.76 -10.82 1.51
CA ILE A 341 6.20 -9.48 1.09
C ILE A 341 5.15 -8.84 0.19
N VAL A 342 4.71 -9.56 -0.84
CA VAL A 342 3.74 -9.03 -1.81
C VAL A 342 2.36 -8.85 -1.17
N TYR A 343 1.96 -9.75 -0.26
CA TYR A 343 0.71 -9.65 0.49
C TYR A 343 0.67 -8.40 1.37
N TRP A 344 1.70 -8.18 2.22
CA TRP A 344 1.77 -7.00 3.07
C TRP A 344 1.89 -5.70 2.27
N SER A 345 2.64 -5.70 1.17
CA SER A 345 2.74 -4.56 0.24
C SER A 345 1.39 -4.21 -0.38
N THR A 346 0.60 -5.23 -0.76
CA THR A 346 -0.74 -5.04 -1.31
C THR A 346 -1.67 -4.43 -0.26
N ILE A 347 -1.63 -4.90 0.99
CA ILE A 347 -2.42 -4.33 2.09
C ILE A 347 -2.01 -2.88 2.37
N GLU A 348 -0.71 -2.61 2.50
CA GLU A 348 -0.15 -1.28 2.80
C GLU A 348 -0.68 -0.23 1.83
N VAL A 349 -0.58 -0.51 0.53
CA VAL A 349 -0.98 0.39 -0.54
C VAL A 349 -2.50 0.60 -0.55
N ASN A 350 -3.29 -0.47 -0.50
CA ASN A 350 -4.75 -0.36 -0.49
C ASN A 350 -5.25 0.45 0.72
N VAL A 351 -4.75 0.12 1.91
CA VAL A 351 -5.11 0.82 3.15
C VAL A 351 -4.64 2.28 3.11
N GLY A 352 -3.45 2.55 2.57
CA GLY A 352 -2.93 3.91 2.39
C GLY A 352 -3.83 4.76 1.48
N MET A 353 -4.27 4.22 0.35
CA MET A 353 -5.24 4.89 -0.53
C MET A 353 -6.60 5.09 0.14
N ILE A 354 -7.12 4.08 0.85
CA ILE A 354 -8.38 4.19 1.61
C ILE A 354 -8.26 5.30 2.66
N CYS A 355 -7.14 5.34 3.39
CA CYS A 355 -6.85 6.38 4.39
C CYS A 355 -6.86 7.77 3.75
N ALA A 356 -6.25 7.92 2.58
CA ALA A 356 -6.28 9.18 1.84
C ALA A 356 -7.70 9.62 1.51
N CYS A 357 -8.63 8.70 1.22
CA CYS A 357 -10.03 8.99 0.86
C CYS A 357 -10.95 9.36 2.03
N LEU A 358 -10.61 8.98 3.27
CA LEU A 358 -11.44 9.22 4.45
C LEU A 358 -11.93 10.65 4.68
N PRO A 359 -11.12 11.70 4.47
CA PRO A 359 -11.56 13.07 4.69
C PRO A 359 -12.78 13.43 3.84
N THR A 360 -12.79 12.98 2.59
CA THR A 360 -13.91 13.21 1.67
C THR A 360 -15.10 12.31 2.03
N MET A 361 -14.84 11.06 2.42
CA MET A 361 -15.89 10.14 2.90
C MET A 361 -16.66 10.71 4.09
N ARG A 362 -15.96 11.37 5.01
CA ARG A 362 -16.60 12.07 6.13
C ARG A 362 -17.57 13.16 5.65
N LEU A 363 -17.20 13.94 4.64
CA LEU A 363 -18.07 14.99 4.07
C LEU A 363 -19.31 14.38 3.40
N ILE A 364 -19.13 13.25 2.69
CA ILE A 364 -20.22 12.49 2.06
C ILE A 364 -21.21 12.01 3.13
N LEU A 365 -20.72 11.40 4.21
CA LEU A 365 -21.57 10.85 5.28
C LEU A 365 -22.41 11.94 5.97
N VAL A 366 -21.83 13.11 6.23
CA VAL A 366 -22.57 14.25 6.82
C VAL A 366 -23.66 14.77 5.87
N ARG A 367 -23.44 14.70 4.55
CA ARG A 367 -24.41 15.16 3.54
C ARG A 367 -25.57 14.17 3.36
N ILE A 368 -25.28 12.86 3.37
CA ILE A 368 -26.29 11.80 3.16
C ILE A 368 -27.10 11.54 4.43
N PHE A 369 -26.48 11.59 5.62
CA PHE A 369 -27.13 11.32 6.90
C PHE A 369 -27.10 12.52 7.84
N PRO A 370 -27.77 13.65 7.48
CA PRO A 370 -27.77 14.85 8.30
C PRO A 370 -28.38 14.61 9.69
N ARG A 371 -29.27 13.61 9.84
CA ARG A 371 -29.95 13.25 11.10
C ARG A 371 -29.13 12.35 12.03
N VAL A 372 -28.09 11.66 11.54
CA VAL A 372 -27.27 10.74 12.37
C VAL A 372 -26.02 11.44 12.90
N LEU A 373 -25.49 12.46 12.19
CA LEU A 373 -24.32 13.25 12.60
C LEU A 373 -24.65 14.71 12.98
N GLY A 374 -25.85 15.20 12.68
CA GLY A 374 -26.33 16.49 13.16
C GLY A 374 -26.86 16.32 14.59
N GLY A 375 -26.01 16.62 15.58
CA GLY A 375 -26.46 16.73 16.96
C GLY A 375 -27.68 17.64 17.04
N THR A 376 -28.76 17.14 17.64
CA THR A 376 -29.93 17.91 18.03
C THR A 376 -29.47 19.10 18.87
N THR A 377 -29.37 20.26 18.23
CA THR A 377 -29.38 21.51 18.99
C THR A 377 -30.83 21.68 19.40
N LYS A 378 -31.16 21.24 20.63
CA LYS A 378 -32.37 21.69 21.31
C LYS A 378 -32.19 23.18 21.54
N ASP A 379 -32.80 24.00 20.70
CA ASP A 379 -33.09 25.37 21.08
C ASP A 379 -34.09 25.32 22.24
N ASN A 380 -33.58 25.47 23.47
CA ASN A 380 -34.40 25.86 24.60
C ASN A 380 -34.83 27.30 24.34
N THR A 381 -35.98 27.45 23.68
CA THR A 381 -36.70 28.72 23.70
C THR A 381 -37.58 28.71 24.94
N ASP A 382 -36.94 28.96 26.10
CA ASP A 382 -37.68 29.30 27.32
C ASP A 382 -38.13 30.76 27.24
N ALA A 383 -39.40 30.92 27.56
CA ALA A 383 -40.23 32.10 27.62
C ALA A 383 -39.55 33.43 28.01
N LEU A 384 -39.90 34.50 27.28
CA LEU A 384 -40.23 35.78 27.90
C LEU A 384 -41.21 36.61 27.02
N GLY A 385 -42.44 36.77 27.52
CA GLY A 385 -43.18 38.03 27.59
C GLY A 385 -43.51 38.83 26.31
N SER A 386 -44.74 38.67 25.84
CA SER A 386 -45.71 39.74 25.50
C SER A 386 -45.21 41.07 24.91
N LYS A 387 -45.57 41.33 23.64
CA LYS A 387 -46.41 42.47 23.22
C LYS A 387 -46.78 42.35 21.73
N ALA A 388 -48.06 42.57 21.46
CA ALA A 388 -48.65 42.60 20.14
C ALA A 388 -48.06 43.71 19.26
N VAL A 389 -47.77 43.37 18.00
CA VAL A 389 -47.75 44.32 16.89
C VAL A 389 -48.44 43.62 15.71
N GLU A 390 -49.64 44.08 15.39
CA GLU A 390 -50.35 43.76 14.17
C GLU A 390 -49.65 44.47 13.01
N VAL A 391 -49.19 43.73 12.01
CA VAL A 391 -48.67 44.30 10.76
C VAL A 391 -49.39 43.63 9.59
N HIS A 392 -50.27 44.37 8.94
CA HIS A 392 -50.76 44.08 7.60
C HIS A 392 -49.64 44.31 6.58
N VAL A 393 -49.21 43.28 5.85
CA VAL A 393 -48.49 43.44 4.58
C VAL A 393 -48.99 42.43 3.55
N SER A 394 -49.29 42.98 2.37
CA SER A 394 -49.81 42.37 1.16
C SER A 394 -49.10 41.11 0.67
N ARG A 395 -49.94 40.26 0.07
CA ARG A 395 -49.65 39.11 -0.78
C ARG A 395 -48.73 39.51 -1.95
N SER A 396 -47.51 38.99 -1.97
CA SER A 396 -46.67 38.93 -3.18
C SER A 396 -45.97 37.58 -3.21
N ASN A 397 -46.38 36.73 -4.16
CA ASN A 397 -45.75 35.45 -4.43
C ASN A 397 -44.37 35.69 -5.05
N ARG A 398 -43.32 35.34 -4.29
CA ARG A 398 -42.02 34.96 -4.87
C ARG A 398 -41.36 33.96 -3.93
N VAL A 399 -41.42 32.68 -4.29
CA VAL A 399 -40.68 31.61 -3.61
C VAL A 399 -39.20 31.83 -3.93
N SER A 400 -38.46 32.37 -2.97
CA SER A 400 -37.00 32.43 -3.01
C SER A 400 -36.46 31.21 -2.26
N ILE A 401 -35.94 30.23 -2.98
CA ILE A 401 -35.12 29.16 -2.38
C ILE A 401 -33.83 29.84 -1.90
N LYS A 402 -33.70 30.00 -0.59
CA LYS A 402 -32.50 30.57 0.03
C LYS A 402 -31.41 29.50 0.02
N GLU A 403 -30.40 29.66 -0.83
CA GLU A 403 -29.16 28.90 -0.79
C GLU A 403 -28.48 29.12 0.56
N ILE A 404 -28.23 28.04 1.31
CA ILE A 404 -27.34 28.06 2.47
C ILE A 404 -25.92 27.98 1.92
N GLY A 405 -25.40 29.15 1.54
CA GLY A 405 -24.01 29.36 1.15
C GLY A 405 -23.10 29.45 2.37
N LEU A 406 -21.94 28.80 2.29
CA LEU A 406 -20.88 28.79 3.30
C LEU A 406 -20.09 30.13 3.31
N SER A 407 -20.80 31.27 3.28
CA SER A 407 -20.26 32.63 3.32
C SER A 407 -20.70 33.42 4.56
N ASP A 408 -21.75 32.97 5.28
CA ASP A 408 -22.29 33.70 6.44
C ASP A 408 -21.53 33.49 7.76
N PHE A 409 -20.42 32.73 7.76
CA PHE A 409 -19.57 32.59 8.95
C PHE A 409 -18.39 33.58 8.99
N GLY A 410 -18.30 34.50 8.02
CA GLY A 410 -17.21 35.47 7.87
C GLY A 410 -17.47 36.86 8.46
N ALA A 411 -18.61 37.11 9.11
CA ALA A 411 -18.98 38.45 9.62
C ALA A 411 -18.84 38.61 11.15
N SER A 412 -18.01 37.79 11.82
CA SER A 412 -17.71 37.93 13.26
C SER A 412 -16.23 38.23 13.56
N LEU A 413 -15.35 38.30 12.56
CA LEU A 413 -13.95 38.67 12.76
C LEU A 413 -13.55 39.61 11.62
N GLY A 414 -13.61 40.92 11.88
CA GLY A 414 -13.24 41.98 10.95
C GLY A 414 -11.77 41.90 10.54
N ARG A 415 -11.45 41.05 9.57
CA ARG A 415 -10.18 41.00 8.85
C ARG A 415 -10.43 40.61 7.39
N THR A 416 -10.36 41.60 6.52
CA THR A 416 -10.30 41.48 5.06
C THR A 416 -9.07 40.68 4.65
N TRP A 417 -9.28 39.53 4.01
CA TRP A 417 -8.22 38.82 3.28
C TRP A 417 -8.45 39.04 1.78
N THR A 418 -7.55 39.78 1.14
CA THR A 418 -7.46 39.87 -0.32
C THR A 418 -7.00 38.52 -0.87
N ARG A 419 -7.89 37.87 -1.62
CA ARG A 419 -7.61 36.63 -2.36
C ARG A 419 -6.97 37.00 -3.70
N ILE A 420 -5.65 36.90 -3.82
CA ILE A 420 -4.96 36.99 -5.12
C ILE A 420 -4.92 35.59 -5.74
N VAL A 421 -5.77 35.35 -6.74
CA VAL A 421 -5.56 34.29 -7.75
C VAL A 421 -5.99 34.83 -9.10
N ARG A 422 -5.03 35.17 -9.95
CA ARG A 422 -5.23 35.16 -11.41
C ARG A 422 -3.90 34.79 -12.08
N TRP A 423 -3.82 33.57 -12.59
CA TRP A 423 -2.87 33.20 -13.63
C TRP A 423 -3.61 33.33 -14.96
N SER A 424 -3.26 34.35 -15.74
CA SER A 424 -3.60 34.44 -17.15
C SER A 424 -2.28 34.50 -17.93
N SER A 425 -2.09 33.53 -18.82
CA SER A 425 -1.05 33.57 -19.85
C SER A 425 -1.21 34.84 -20.68
N LEU A 426 -0.16 35.66 -20.79
CA LEU A 426 0.08 36.55 -21.93
C LEU A 426 1.49 37.15 -21.85
N SER A 427 2.28 36.83 -22.88
CA SER A 427 3.22 37.66 -23.63
C SER A 427 3.97 38.81 -22.95
N ALA A 428 5.27 38.82 -23.19
CA ALA A 428 6.27 39.88 -22.99
C ALA A 428 5.76 41.33 -23.05
N GLY A 429 6.21 42.16 -22.10
CA GLY A 429 6.07 43.62 -22.11
C GLY A 429 6.30 44.24 -20.73
N ASN A 430 7.27 45.14 -20.67
CA ASN A 430 7.81 45.86 -19.50
C ASN A 430 6.82 46.65 -18.61
N LEU A 431 7.26 46.83 -17.34
CA LEU A 431 7.10 47.95 -16.38
C LEU A 431 5.68 48.38 -15.93
N ASP A 432 5.35 48.21 -14.64
CA ASP A 432 5.61 49.17 -13.54
C ASP A 432 4.65 48.98 -12.36
N MET A 433 5.20 49.15 -11.15
CA MET A 433 4.56 48.89 -9.86
C MET A 433 3.96 50.19 -9.30
N ILE A 434 2.63 50.32 -9.35
CA ILE A 434 1.89 51.41 -8.70
C ILE A 434 1.20 50.84 -7.45
N ILE A 435 1.68 51.23 -6.27
CA ILE A 435 0.99 51.00 -4.99
C ILE A 435 0.14 52.25 -4.71
N ALA A 436 -1.19 52.12 -4.78
CA ALA A 436 -2.11 53.09 -4.21
C ALA A 436 -2.52 52.61 -2.81
N GLY A 437 -2.23 53.42 -1.79
CA GLY A 437 -2.73 53.25 -0.43
C GLY A 437 -3.68 54.40 -0.07
N ASP A 438 -4.94 54.08 0.19
CA ASP A 438 -5.83 54.80 1.11
C ASP A 438 -5.67 54.10 2.49
N ASP A 439 -5.60 54.76 3.64
CA ASP A 439 -6.31 55.98 4.02
C ASP A 439 -5.66 56.65 5.26
N ASN A 440 -6.03 57.91 5.46
CA ASN A 440 -5.79 58.83 6.58
C ASN A 440 -5.78 58.21 8.00
N ASP A 441 -4.73 58.50 8.78
CA ASP A 441 -4.78 59.33 10.01
C ASP A 441 -3.54 59.05 10.88
N THR A 442 -2.61 60.01 10.94
CA THR A 442 -1.64 60.06 12.04
C THR A 442 -1.45 61.52 12.45
N LYS A 443 -2.07 61.84 13.58
CA LYS A 443 -1.92 63.10 14.30
C LYS A 443 -0.45 63.35 14.62
N VAL A 444 -0.02 64.56 14.34
CA VAL A 444 1.21 65.16 14.88
C VAL A 444 0.98 65.53 16.34
N SER A 445 1.81 65.03 17.25
CA SER A 445 2.13 65.71 18.50
C SER A 445 3.48 65.26 19.03
N ARG A 446 4.40 66.23 19.17
CA ARG A 446 5.70 66.10 19.85
C ARG A 446 5.53 65.92 21.36
N CYS A 447 6.56 65.29 21.92
CA CYS A 447 6.90 65.00 23.32
C CYS A 447 6.53 63.60 23.78
#